data_AF-A0A8J6KHP9-F1
#
_entry.id   AF-A0A8J6KHP9-F1
#
_cell.length_a   1.000
_cell.length_b   1.000
_cell.length_c   1.000
_cell.angle_alpha   90.00
_cell.angle_beta   90.00
_cell.angle_gamma   90.00
#
_symmetry.space_group_name_H-M   'P 1'
#
loop_
_entity.id
_entity.type
_entity.pdbx_description
1 polymer ?
#
loop_
_entity_poly.entity_id
_entity_poly.type
_entity_poly.pdbx_seq_one_letter_code
_entity_poly.pdbx_strand_id
1 'polypeptide(L)'
;MMYVFLMHVISLRCIKLALVHDMAECIVGDIAPADNISKEEKHRQEKDAMKHLSSLLPDDMKKEVYELWEEYEHQASAEAKFVKELDQCEMILQALEYEELEKRPGRLQDFYDSTAGKFKHPEIVQLVSAIYEERESNMASQGSSSQL
;
A
#
# COMPACT_ATOMS: atom_id res chain seq x y z
N MET A 1 3.63 -9.00 -20.57
CA MET A 1 2.34 -8.49 -21.09
C MET A 1 1.34 -8.35 -19.95
N MET A 2 1.71 -7.60 -18.90
CA MET A 2 0.92 -7.46 -17.65
C MET A 2 0.41 -6.03 -17.44
N TYR A 3 1.09 -5.04 -18.04
CA TYR A 3 0.77 -3.61 -17.93
C TYR A 3 -0.53 -3.17 -18.63
N VAL A 4 -1.11 -4.00 -19.52
CA VAL A 4 -2.27 -3.59 -20.34
C VAL A 4 -3.61 -3.95 -19.68
N PHE A 5 -3.64 -4.87 -18.72
CA PHE A 5 -4.90 -5.29 -18.09
C PHE A 5 -5.41 -4.28 -17.04
N LEU A 6 -4.48 -3.55 -16.40
CA LEU A 6 -4.79 -2.63 -15.29
C LEU A 6 -5.57 -1.36 -15.72
N MET A 7 -5.49 -0.97 -16.99
CA MET A 7 -6.00 0.32 -17.47
C MET A 7 -7.53 0.39 -17.64
N HIS A 8 -8.26 -0.73 -17.57
CA HIS A 8 -9.72 -0.74 -17.73
C HIS A 8 -10.50 -0.68 -16.39
N VAL A 9 -9.81 -0.71 -15.24
CA VAL A 9 -10.45 -0.87 -13.91
C VAL A 9 -10.21 0.31 -12.97
N ILE A 10 -9.15 1.11 -13.17
CA ILE A 10 -8.79 2.18 -12.24
C ILE A 10 -9.55 3.47 -12.59
N SER A 11 -10.49 3.84 -11.72
CA SER A 11 -11.21 5.11 -11.84
C SER A 11 -10.30 6.30 -11.54
N LEU A 12 -10.65 7.48 -12.08
CA LEU A 12 -9.95 8.73 -11.74
C LEU A 12 -9.96 9.00 -10.22
N ARG A 13 -11.00 8.55 -9.52
CA ARG A 13 -11.10 8.70 -8.06
C ARG A 13 -10.09 7.81 -7.34
N CYS A 14 -9.89 6.56 -7.77
CA CYS A 14 -8.85 5.69 -7.23
C CYS A 14 -7.46 6.32 -7.39
N ILE A 15 -7.17 6.94 -8.54
CA ILE A 15 -5.90 7.65 -8.77
C ILE A 15 -5.74 8.79 -7.78
N LYS A 16 -6.78 9.62 -7.58
CA LYS A 16 -6.74 10.73 -6.64
C LYS A 16 -6.55 10.26 -5.19
N LEU A 17 -7.24 9.19 -4.78
CA LEU A 17 -7.07 8.58 -3.46
C LEU A 17 -5.63 8.09 -3.26
N ALA A 18 -5.09 7.35 -4.23
CA ALA A 18 -3.71 6.85 -4.17
C ALA A 18 -2.67 7.99 -4.07
N LEU A 19 -2.90 9.12 -4.74
CA LEU A 19 -1.99 10.28 -4.66
C LEU A 19 -2.08 11.03 -3.32
N VAL A 20 -3.19 10.94 -2.61
CA VAL A 20 -3.48 11.77 -1.44
C VAL A 20 -3.35 11.03 -0.12
N HIS A 21 -3.52 9.71 -0.10
CA HIS A 21 -3.66 8.96 1.15
C HIS A 21 -2.49 9.14 2.13
N ASP A 22 -1.25 9.05 1.65
CA ASP A 22 -0.03 9.22 2.47
C ASP A 22 0.54 10.63 2.40
N MET A 23 -0.21 11.62 1.88
CA MET A 23 0.27 12.99 1.76
C MET A 23 0.64 13.62 3.11
N ALA A 24 0.02 13.16 4.21
CA ALA A 24 0.31 13.61 5.57
C ALA A 24 1.76 13.28 6.02
N GLU A 25 2.36 12.22 5.47
CA GLU A 25 3.68 11.73 5.84
C GLU A 25 4.80 12.71 5.48
N CYS A 26 4.57 13.66 4.57
CA CYS A 26 5.54 14.71 4.29
C CYS A 26 5.80 15.64 5.49
N ILE A 27 4.90 15.66 6.48
CA ILE A 27 5.05 16.40 7.74
C ILE A 27 5.27 15.44 8.91
N VAL A 28 4.47 14.38 8.99
CA VAL A 28 4.44 13.46 10.13
C VAL A 28 5.59 12.43 10.08
N GLY A 29 6.11 12.16 8.88
CA GLY A 29 6.94 10.99 8.60
C GLY A 29 6.08 9.73 8.39
N ASP A 30 6.70 8.70 7.80
CA ASP A 30 6.13 7.36 7.70
C ASP A 30 6.19 6.67 9.08
N ILE A 31 5.06 6.65 9.79
CA ILE A 31 4.94 6.01 11.10
C ILE A 31 4.68 4.51 10.89
N ALA A 32 5.70 3.71 11.14
CA ALA A 32 5.65 2.27 11.04
C ALA A 32 5.15 1.62 12.36
N PRO A 33 4.71 0.35 12.33
CA PRO A 33 4.36 -0.39 13.55
C PRO A 33 5.47 -0.44 14.61
N ALA A 34 6.74 -0.32 14.20
CA ALA A 34 7.90 -0.33 15.08
C ALA A 34 8.02 0.94 15.96
N ASP A 35 7.39 2.04 15.57
CA ASP A 35 7.49 3.33 16.29
C ASP A 35 6.61 3.38 17.55
N ASN A 36 5.78 2.36 17.78
CA ASN A 36 4.91 2.22 18.96
C ASN A 36 3.97 3.42 19.21
N ILE A 37 3.59 4.15 18.16
CA ILE A 37 2.58 5.20 18.22
C ILE A 37 1.18 4.57 18.15
N SER A 38 0.24 5.02 18.99
CA SER A 38 -1.13 4.51 18.94
C SER A 38 -1.83 4.95 17.67
N LYS A 39 -2.83 4.18 17.22
CA LYS A 39 -3.62 4.54 16.02
C LYS A 39 -4.30 5.89 16.16
N GLU A 40 -4.78 6.21 17.35
CA GLU A 40 -5.45 7.47 17.66
C GLU A 40 -4.49 8.65 17.55
N GLU A 41 -3.26 8.49 18.05
CA GLU A 41 -2.25 9.54 17.98
C GLU A 41 -1.71 9.71 16.56
N LYS A 42 -1.46 8.62 15.83
CA LYS A 42 -1.13 8.65 14.40
C LYS A 42 -2.19 9.42 13.61
N HIS A 43 -3.45 9.03 13.75
CA HIS A 43 -4.57 9.67 13.06
C HIS A 43 -4.69 11.16 13.45
N ARG A 44 -4.48 11.52 14.71
CA ARG A 44 -4.50 12.92 15.15
C ARG A 44 -3.40 13.74 14.47
N GLN A 45 -2.17 13.23 14.43
CA GLN A 45 -1.03 13.89 13.79
C GLN A 45 -1.27 14.06 12.28
N GLU A 46 -1.72 13.00 11.60
CA GLU A 46 -2.01 13.03 10.16
C GLU A 46 -3.15 13.98 9.82
N LYS A 47 -4.20 14.02 10.66
CA LYS A 47 -5.30 14.97 10.51
C LYS A 47 -4.84 16.42 10.62
N ASP A 48 -3.99 16.72 11.59
CA ASP A 48 -3.46 18.08 11.78
C ASP A 48 -2.53 18.47 10.61
N ALA A 49 -1.71 17.53 10.11
CA ALA A 49 -0.89 17.72 8.92
C ALA A 49 -1.74 17.97 7.66
N MET A 50 -2.79 17.17 7.42
CA MET A 50 -3.66 17.34 6.26
C MET A 50 -4.48 18.62 6.31
N LYS A 51 -4.92 19.07 7.49
CA LYS A 51 -5.53 20.39 7.64
C LYS A 51 -4.56 21.50 7.26
N HIS A 52 -3.29 21.38 7.66
CA HIS A 52 -2.28 22.35 7.27
C HIS A 52 -2.03 22.32 5.75
N LEU A 53 -1.74 21.16 5.18
CA LEU A 53 -1.43 21.00 3.75
C LEU A 53 -2.57 21.47 2.86
N SER A 54 -3.80 21.04 3.15
CA SER A 54 -4.98 21.46 2.39
C SER A 54 -5.25 22.96 2.50
N SER A 55 -4.89 23.61 3.62
CA SER A 55 -5.07 25.07 3.79
C SER A 55 -4.17 25.91 2.88
N LEU A 56 -3.12 25.32 2.31
CA LEU A 56 -2.22 25.99 1.35
C LEU A 56 -2.77 25.97 -0.08
N LEU A 57 -3.84 25.21 -0.33
CA LEU A 57 -4.47 25.06 -1.64
C LEU A 57 -5.62 26.07 -1.83
N PRO A 58 -6.00 26.39 -3.07
CA PRO A 58 -7.24 27.10 -3.37
C PRO A 58 -8.47 26.40 -2.78
N ASP A 59 -9.54 27.15 -2.48
CA ASP A 59 -10.69 26.65 -1.70
C ASP A 59 -11.39 25.41 -2.32
N ASP A 60 -11.45 25.33 -3.65
CA ASP A 60 -12.01 24.21 -4.39
C ASP A 60 -11.15 22.94 -4.21
N MET A 61 -9.83 23.06 -4.37
CA MET A 61 -8.88 21.96 -4.18
C MET A 61 -8.70 21.55 -2.72
N LYS A 62 -8.70 22.52 -1.80
CA LYS A 62 -8.59 22.31 -0.36
C LYS A 62 -9.64 21.32 0.13
N LYS A 63 -10.90 21.56 -0.26
CA LYS A 63 -12.02 20.71 0.13
C LYS A 63 -11.87 19.31 -0.46
N GLU A 64 -11.58 19.21 -1.76
CA GLU A 64 -11.44 17.92 -2.44
C GLU A 64 -10.31 17.06 -1.83
N VAL A 65 -9.12 17.63 -1.62
CA VAL A 65 -7.97 16.90 -1.07
C VAL A 65 -8.24 16.41 0.35
N TYR A 66 -8.82 17.27 1.20
CA TYR A 66 -9.13 16.88 2.58
C TYR A 66 -10.22 15.78 2.62
N GLU A 67 -11.27 15.89 1.80
CA GLU A 67 -12.34 14.88 1.72
C GLU A 67 -11.84 13.54 1.18
N LEU A 68 -10.94 13.54 0.19
CA LEU A 68 -10.32 12.31 -0.33
C LEU A 68 -9.47 11.61 0.74
N TRP A 69 -8.65 12.36 1.47
CA TRP A 69 -7.87 11.81 2.57
C TRP A 69 -8.78 11.22 3.65
N GLU A 70 -9.82 11.95 4.06
CA GLU A 70 -10.77 11.50 5.08
C GLU A 70 -11.56 10.26 4.63
N GLU A 71 -11.91 10.17 3.34
CA GLU A 71 -12.55 9.00 2.74
C GLU A 71 -11.66 7.75 2.81
N TYR A 72 -10.36 7.90 2.51
CA TYR A 72 -9.38 6.83 2.62
C TYR A 72 -9.21 6.39 4.07
N GLU A 73 -9.00 7.32 5.00
CA GLU A 73 -8.82 7.02 6.43
C GLU A 73 -9.99 6.21 7.01
N HIS A 74 -11.22 6.57 6.65
CA HIS A 74 -12.41 5.88 7.13
C HIS A 74 -12.80 4.66 6.28
N GLN A 75 -12.09 4.40 5.18
CA GLN A 75 -12.40 3.32 4.23
C GLN A 75 -13.89 3.36 3.82
N ALA A 76 -14.38 4.56 3.53
CA ALA A 76 -15.82 4.84 3.41
C ALA A 76 -16.43 4.41 2.06
N SER A 77 -15.62 4.29 1.01
CA SER A 77 -16.06 3.95 -0.36
C SER A 77 -15.49 2.62 -0.84
N ALA A 78 -15.99 2.14 -1.99
CA ALA A 78 -15.42 0.97 -2.66
C ALA A 78 -14.02 1.28 -3.22
N GLU A 79 -13.83 2.51 -3.72
CA GLU A 79 -12.57 3.00 -4.23
C GLU A 79 -11.51 3.09 -3.12
N ALA A 80 -11.85 3.61 -1.93
CA ALA A 80 -10.92 3.67 -0.80
C ALA A 80 -10.47 2.29 -0.33
N LYS A 81 -11.39 1.31 -0.29
CA LYS A 81 -11.08 -0.09 0.04
C LYS A 81 -10.21 -0.74 -1.03
N PHE A 82 -10.52 -0.49 -2.30
CA PHE A 82 -9.70 -0.97 -3.41
C PHE A 82 -8.29 -0.39 -3.35
N VAL A 83 -8.13 0.92 -3.12
CA VAL A 83 -6.81 1.55 -2.99
C VAL A 83 -6.06 1.02 -1.76
N LYS A 84 -6.74 0.71 -0.65
CA LYS A 84 -6.07 0.12 0.52
C LYS A 84 -5.54 -1.29 0.27
N GLU A 85 -6.29 -2.11 -0.47
CA GLU A 85 -5.80 -3.41 -0.91
C GLU A 85 -4.66 -3.26 -1.93
N LEU A 86 -4.70 -2.24 -2.79
CA LEU A 86 -3.63 -1.96 -3.75
C LEU A 86 -2.33 -1.53 -3.07
N ASP A 87 -2.42 -0.64 -2.08
CA ASP A 87 -1.32 -0.22 -1.19
C ASP A 87 -0.63 -1.44 -0.54
N GLN A 88 -1.41 -2.36 0.03
CA GLN A 88 -0.86 -3.60 0.61
C GLN A 88 -0.26 -4.56 -0.41
N CYS A 89 -0.80 -4.60 -1.63
CA CYS A 89 -0.27 -5.41 -2.72
C CYS A 89 1.06 -4.86 -3.21
N GLU A 90 1.19 -3.54 -3.30
CA GLU A 90 2.43 -2.86 -3.68
C GLU A 90 3.52 -3.13 -2.64
N MET A 91 3.19 -3.02 -1.35
CA MET A 91 4.13 -3.30 -0.26
C MET A 91 4.75 -4.71 -0.32
N ILE A 92 3.95 -5.75 -0.59
CA ILE A 92 4.49 -7.12 -0.71
C ILE A 92 5.25 -7.33 -2.03
N LEU A 93 4.85 -6.67 -3.12
CA LEU A 93 5.62 -6.70 -4.37
C LEU A 93 7.01 -6.08 -4.15
N GLN A 94 7.08 -4.93 -3.50
CA GLN A 94 8.35 -4.29 -3.17
C GLN A 94 9.21 -5.17 -2.24
N ALA A 95 8.58 -5.90 -1.30
CA ALA A 95 9.28 -6.87 -0.47
C ALA A 95 9.86 -8.05 -1.28
N LEU A 96 9.15 -8.58 -2.29
CA LEU A 96 9.70 -9.57 -3.22
C LEU A 96 10.94 -9.02 -3.95
N GLU A 97 10.83 -7.82 -4.54
CA GLU A 97 11.93 -7.20 -5.28
C GLU A 97 13.18 -7.01 -4.41
N TYR A 98 13.01 -6.59 -3.15
CA TYR A 98 14.14 -6.46 -2.22
C TYR A 98 14.75 -7.80 -1.83
N GLU A 99 13.95 -8.85 -1.62
CA GLU A 99 14.47 -10.20 -1.38
C GLU A 99 15.30 -10.71 -2.57
N GLU A 100 14.89 -10.43 -3.81
CA GLU A 100 15.62 -10.78 -5.02
C GLU A 100 16.93 -9.99 -5.16
N LEU A 101 16.86 -8.67 -5.00
CA LEU A 101 18.03 -7.77 -5.10
C LEU A 101 19.10 -8.12 -4.05
N GLU A 102 18.68 -8.42 -2.83
CA GLU A 102 19.58 -8.84 -1.75
C GLU A 102 20.01 -10.31 -1.85
N LYS A 103 19.37 -11.10 -2.73
CA LYS A 103 19.52 -12.55 -2.83
C LYS A 103 19.23 -13.26 -1.50
N ARG A 104 18.23 -12.77 -0.76
CA ARG A 104 17.80 -13.29 0.54
C ARG A 104 16.30 -13.59 0.53
N PRO A 105 15.87 -14.62 -0.21
CA PRO A 105 14.46 -15.00 -0.31
C PRO A 105 13.95 -15.43 1.07
N GLY A 106 12.73 -15.03 1.41
CA GLY A 106 12.14 -15.30 2.71
C GLY A 106 12.47 -14.28 3.83
N ARG A 107 13.44 -13.37 3.61
CA ARG A 107 13.90 -12.42 4.66
C ARG A 107 12.81 -11.48 5.15
N LEU A 108 11.89 -11.08 4.29
CA LEU A 108 10.86 -10.07 4.54
C LEU A 108 9.48 -10.71 4.78
N GLN A 109 9.46 -11.92 5.36
CA GLN A 109 8.23 -12.68 5.64
C GLN A 109 7.21 -11.90 6.47
N ASP A 110 7.65 -11.07 7.41
CA ASP A 110 6.77 -10.28 8.28
C ASP A 110 5.80 -9.39 7.48
N PHE A 111 6.21 -8.87 6.32
CA PHE A 111 5.35 -8.08 5.43
C PHE A 111 4.22 -8.92 4.83
N TYR A 112 4.50 -10.16 4.43
CA TYR A 112 3.51 -11.11 3.92
C TYR A 112 2.56 -11.59 5.02
N ASP A 113 3.07 -11.87 6.21
CA ASP A 113 2.24 -12.30 7.35
C ASP A 113 1.28 -11.17 7.76
N SER A 114 1.73 -9.91 7.67
CA SER A 114 0.92 -8.74 7.98
C SER A 114 -0.28 -8.55 7.05
N THR A 115 -0.26 -9.12 5.82
CA THR A 115 -1.33 -8.96 4.82
C THR A 115 -2.28 -10.16 4.72
N ALA A 116 -2.06 -11.20 5.53
CA ALA A 116 -2.89 -12.40 5.54
C ALA A 116 -4.38 -12.09 5.75
N GLY A 117 -5.22 -12.54 4.80
CA GLY A 117 -6.68 -12.36 4.84
C GLY A 117 -7.19 -10.94 4.57
N LYS A 118 -6.32 -10.02 4.13
CA LYS A 118 -6.72 -8.63 3.84
C LYS A 118 -7.22 -8.41 2.40
N PHE A 119 -6.75 -9.21 1.45
CA PHE A 119 -7.13 -9.10 0.04
C PHE A 119 -8.48 -9.78 -0.25
N LYS A 120 -9.36 -9.08 -0.96
CA LYS A 120 -10.72 -9.54 -1.31
C LYS A 120 -11.10 -9.21 -2.75
N HIS A 121 -10.56 -8.13 -3.31
CA HIS A 121 -10.89 -7.72 -4.68
C HIS A 121 -10.36 -8.76 -5.69
N PRO A 122 -11.19 -9.28 -6.61
CA PRO A 122 -10.80 -10.41 -7.48
C PRO A 122 -9.53 -10.19 -8.29
N GLU A 123 -9.31 -8.98 -8.82
CA GLU A 123 -8.09 -8.69 -9.57
C GLU A 123 -6.86 -8.53 -8.68
N ILE A 124 -7.01 -8.00 -7.48
CA ILE A 124 -5.90 -7.87 -6.52
C ILE A 124 -5.51 -9.26 -6.04
N VAL A 125 -6.48 -10.13 -5.74
CA VAL A 125 -6.24 -11.53 -5.38
C VAL A 125 -5.47 -12.27 -6.47
N GLN A 126 -5.78 -12.04 -7.76
CA GLN A 126 -5.02 -12.65 -8.86
C GLN A 126 -3.57 -12.16 -8.89
N LEU A 127 -3.34 -10.84 -8.74
CA LEU A 127 -2.00 -10.28 -8.71
C LEU A 127 -1.19 -10.78 -7.51
N VAL A 128 -1.79 -10.76 -6.32
CA VAL A 128 -1.19 -11.27 -5.08
C VAL A 128 -0.85 -12.75 -5.21
N SER A 129 -1.70 -13.56 -5.83
CA SER A 129 -1.42 -14.98 -6.08
C SER A 129 -0.18 -15.17 -6.96
N ALA A 130 -0.04 -14.37 -8.02
CA ALA A 130 1.15 -14.41 -8.87
C ALA A 130 2.43 -14.01 -8.11
N ILE A 131 2.35 -12.99 -7.24
CA ILE A 131 3.47 -12.58 -6.37
C ILE A 131 3.89 -13.73 -5.44
N TYR A 132 2.93 -14.40 -4.80
CA TYR A 132 3.22 -15.56 -3.96
C TYR A 132 3.85 -16.71 -4.75
N GLU A 133 3.31 -17.07 -5.91
CA GLU A 133 3.85 -18.14 -6.75
C GLU A 133 5.31 -17.88 -7.17
N GLU A 134 5.61 -16.65 -7.60
CA GLU A 134 6.97 -16.23 -7.97
C GLU A 134 7.92 -16.29 -6.77
N ARG A 135 7.50 -15.77 -5.62
CA ARG A 135 8.29 -15.80 -4.39
C ARG A 135 8.60 -17.23 -3.92
N GLU A 136 7.60 -18.11 -3.93
CA GLU A 136 7.78 -19.52 -3.56
C GLU A 136 8.77 -20.24 -4.50
N SER A 137 8.68 -19.97 -5.81
CA SER A 137 9.64 -20.47 -6.79
C SER A 137 11.07 -20.00 -6.50
N ASN A 138 11.24 -18.71 -6.16
CA ASN A 138 12.53 -18.14 -5.79
C ASN A 138 13.11 -18.78 -4.52
N MET A 139 12.29 -18.97 -3.48
CA MET A 139 12.70 -19.66 -2.25
C MET A 139 13.14 -21.11 -2.51
N ALA A 140 12.39 -21.85 -3.33
CA ALA A 140 12.73 -23.24 -3.67
C ALA A 140 14.06 -23.37 -4.45
N SER A 141 14.35 -22.42 -5.34
CA SER A 141 15.57 -22.43 -6.16
C SER A 141 16.87 -22.21 -5.34
N GLN A 142 16.81 -21.40 -4.28
CA GLN A 142 17.95 -21.20 -3.37
C GLN A 142 18.17 -22.37 -2.41
N GLY A 143 17.10 -23.02 -1.94
CA GLY A 143 17.20 -24.21 -1.10
C GLY A 143 17.96 -25.36 -1.78
N SER A 144 17.89 -25.44 -3.11
CA SER A 144 18.57 -26.47 -3.92
C SER A 144 20.05 -26.15 -4.19
N SER A 145 20.44 -24.87 -4.16
CA SER A 145 21.82 -24.41 -4.42
C SER A 145 22.74 -24.51 -3.20
N SER A 146 22.19 -24.76 -2.00
CA SER A 146 22.92 -24.83 -0.74
C SER A 146 23.38 -26.26 -0.36
N GLN A 147 23.10 -27.25 -1.22
CA GLN A 147 23.39 -28.67 -0.99
C GLN A 147 24.47 -29.26 -1.94
N LEU A 148 25.20 -28.42 -2.67
CA LEU A 148 26.36 -28.80 -3.50
C LEU A 148 27.62 -28.10 -3.00
#